data_AF-A0A0T9UDU5-F1
#
_entry.id   AF-A0A0T9UDU5-F1
#
_cell.length_a   1.000
_cell.length_b   1.000
_cell.length_c   1.000
_cell.angle_alpha   90.00
_cell.angle_beta   90.00
_cell.angle_gamma   90.00
#
_symmetry.space_group_name_H-M   'P 1'
#
loop_
_entity.id
_entity.type
_entity.pdbx_description
1 polymer ?
#
loop_
_entity_poly.entity_id
_entity_poly.type
_entity_poly.pdbx_seq_one_letter_code
_entity_poly.pdbx_strand_id
1 'polypeptide(L)'
;MSLKPEFILTSEAQLSEHYAFPFETVLKKQIDHIDDYGKKLIAAAPFAVLGTIGINGIDCSPKGGEPGFIHVEDRKTLMLPDRPGNNRLDGIRNLLHNPAIGILFLIPNWAEGFRVNGRAKISVDPELCERFSQNGHPARSVLVIEVDEVFIHCGRAITFADLWNPEKHAGKESVPTALEVFKAHLAINNQQLS
;
A
#
# COMPACT_ATOMS: atom_id res chain seq x y z
N MET A 1 26.71 3.25 15.64
CA MET A 1 26.81 4.70 15.40
C MET A 1 25.74 5.36 16.25
N SER A 2 26.09 6.29 17.16
CA SER A 2 25.09 7.04 17.93
C SER A 2 24.67 8.27 17.15
N LEU A 3 23.37 8.51 17.06
CA LEU A 3 22.87 9.79 16.57
C LEU A 3 23.26 10.88 17.57
N LYS A 4 23.57 12.06 17.04
CA LYS A 4 23.88 13.25 17.82
C LYS A 4 22.56 13.98 18.14
N PRO A 5 22.13 14.05 19.41
CA PRO A 5 20.80 14.56 19.77
C PRO A 5 20.54 15.98 19.29
N GLU A 6 21.57 16.82 19.18
CA GLU A 6 21.48 18.20 18.72
C GLU A 6 21.09 18.35 17.24
N PHE A 7 21.21 17.28 16.45
CA PHE A 7 20.78 17.24 15.04
C PHE A 7 19.46 16.48 14.86
N ILE A 8 18.73 16.19 15.95
CA ILE A 8 17.41 15.56 15.91
C ILE A 8 16.35 16.64 16.10
N LEU A 9 15.54 16.85 15.07
CA LEU A 9 14.39 17.75 15.14
C LEU A 9 13.29 17.09 15.96
N THR A 10 12.71 17.81 16.90
CA THR A 10 11.70 17.32 17.85
C THR A 10 10.40 18.14 17.80
N SER A 11 10.31 19.10 16.88
CA SER A 11 9.13 19.95 16.69
C SER A 11 8.93 20.35 15.23
N GLU A 12 7.69 20.71 14.88
CA GLU A 12 7.33 21.23 13.55
C GLU A 12 8.01 22.57 13.23
N ALA A 13 8.25 23.41 14.24
CA ALA A 13 8.96 24.67 14.08
C ALA A 13 10.39 24.44 13.58
N GLN A 14 11.13 23.54 14.25
CA GLN A 14 12.46 23.12 13.81
C GLN A 14 12.41 22.50 12.41
N LEU A 15 11.41 21.69 12.08
CA LEU A 15 11.26 21.14 10.74
C LEU A 15 11.10 22.25 9.68
N SER A 16 10.28 23.26 9.97
CA SER A 16 9.98 24.36 9.05
C SER A 16 11.18 25.27 8.77
N GLU A 17 12.16 25.32 9.67
CA GLU A 17 13.43 26.03 9.43
C GLU A 17 14.29 25.36 8.35
N HIS A 18 14.11 24.06 8.12
CA HIS A 18 14.90 23.27 7.17
C HIS A 18 14.23 23.08 5.80
N TYR A 19 12.92 23.26 5.70
CA TYR A 19 12.16 22.99 4.47
C TYR A 19 11.36 24.20 4.03
N ALA A 20 11.44 24.52 2.74
CA ALA A 20 10.56 25.53 2.15
C ALA A 20 9.11 25.04 2.15
N PHE A 21 8.17 25.98 2.31
CA PHE A 21 6.75 25.68 2.13
C PHE A 21 6.47 25.20 0.70
N PRO A 22 5.59 24.19 0.52
CA PRO A 22 5.23 23.72 -0.80
C PRO A 22 4.48 24.80 -1.58
N PHE A 23 4.67 24.82 -2.90
CA PHE A 23 3.87 25.66 -3.79
C PHE A 23 2.38 25.30 -3.67
N GLU A 24 1.50 26.30 -3.76
CA GLU A 24 0.05 26.12 -3.61
C GLU A 24 -0.53 25.07 -4.58
N THR A 25 -0.01 25.00 -5.80
CA THR A 25 -0.40 24.01 -6.82
C THR A 25 -0.09 22.57 -6.38
N VAL A 26 0.97 22.36 -5.59
CA VAL A 26 1.35 21.05 -5.05
C VAL A 26 0.37 20.62 -3.96
N LEU A 27 -0.19 21.55 -3.19
CA LEU A 27 -1.24 21.27 -2.21
C LEU A 27 -2.57 20.99 -2.92
N LYS A 28 -2.94 21.81 -3.90
CA LYS A 28 -4.22 21.71 -4.64
C LYS A 28 -4.37 20.48 -5.53
N LYS A 29 -3.31 19.72 -5.79
CA LYS A 29 -3.40 18.43 -6.52
C LYS A 29 -4.11 17.34 -5.71
N GLN A 30 -4.29 17.57 -4.40
CA GLN A 30 -5.04 16.70 -3.53
C GLN A 30 -6.52 17.06 -3.60
N ILE A 31 -7.33 16.05 -3.89
CA ILE A 31 -8.78 16.14 -3.93
C ILE A 31 -9.37 15.12 -2.96
N ASP A 32 -10.64 15.28 -2.60
CA ASP A 32 -11.30 14.43 -1.61
C ASP A 32 -11.97 13.18 -2.21
N HIS A 33 -11.90 12.97 -3.53
CA HIS A 33 -12.64 11.90 -4.20
C HIS A 33 -11.87 11.34 -5.40
N ILE A 34 -12.30 10.19 -5.89
CA ILE A 34 -11.78 9.55 -7.10
C ILE A 34 -12.45 10.20 -8.32
N ASP A 35 -11.66 10.94 -9.09
CA ASP A 35 -12.08 11.50 -10.38
C ASP A 35 -11.93 10.48 -11.51
N ASP A 36 -12.23 10.91 -12.74
CA ASP A 36 -12.22 9.99 -13.90
C ASP A 36 -10.81 9.54 -14.28
N TYR A 37 -9.77 10.33 -13.98
CA TYR A 37 -8.38 9.91 -14.17
C TYR A 37 -7.93 8.95 -13.08
N GLY A 38 -8.28 9.20 -11.82
CA GLY A 38 -8.05 8.30 -10.71
C GLY A 38 -8.65 6.91 -10.94
N LYS A 39 -9.89 6.85 -11.47
CA LYS A 39 -10.51 5.58 -11.87
C LYS A 39 -9.67 4.81 -12.88
N LYS A 40 -9.16 5.48 -13.92
CA LYS A 40 -8.31 4.85 -14.95
C LYS A 40 -6.99 4.35 -14.37
N LEU A 41 -6.38 5.13 -13.48
CA LEU A 41 -5.12 4.75 -12.82
C LEU A 41 -5.31 3.52 -11.93
N ILE A 42 -6.35 3.51 -11.07
CA ILE A 42 -6.67 2.37 -10.21
C ILE A 42 -6.95 1.11 -11.05
N ALA A 43 -7.73 1.25 -12.13
CA ALA A 43 -8.04 0.14 -13.03
C ALA A 43 -6.80 -0.43 -13.75
N ALA A 44 -5.77 0.40 -13.98
CA ALA A 44 -4.53 -0.01 -14.63
C ALA A 44 -3.49 -0.60 -13.65
N ALA A 45 -3.68 -0.45 -12.34
CA ALA A 45 -2.69 -0.85 -11.34
C ALA A 45 -2.75 -2.36 -11.05
N PRO A 46 -1.66 -3.12 -11.29
CA PRO A 46 -1.55 -4.52 -10.89
C PRO A 46 -1.01 -4.68 -9.46
N PHE A 47 -0.54 -3.60 -8.84
CA PHE A 47 0.13 -3.62 -7.54
C PHE A 47 -0.23 -2.39 -6.69
N ALA A 48 -0.41 -2.62 -5.39
CA ALA A 48 -0.58 -1.57 -4.40
C ALA A 48 0.13 -1.92 -3.08
N VAL A 49 0.50 -0.89 -2.31
CA VAL A 49 0.96 -1.03 -0.93
C VAL A 49 -0.09 -0.45 -0.01
N LEU A 50 -0.50 -1.24 0.99
CA LEU A 50 -1.45 -0.84 2.02
C LEU A 50 -0.72 -0.55 3.32
N GLY A 51 -0.75 0.72 3.75
CA GLY A 51 -0.31 1.16 5.06
C GLY A 51 -1.46 1.12 6.06
N THR A 52 -1.28 0.43 7.18
CA THR A 52 -2.26 0.35 8.29
C THR A 52 -1.57 0.53 9.63
N ILE A 53 -2.33 0.86 10.68
CA ILE A 53 -1.79 1.13 12.02
C ILE A 53 -2.40 0.13 13.01
N GLY A 54 -1.56 -0.71 13.59
CA GLY A 54 -1.90 -1.67 14.63
C GLY A 54 -1.43 -1.24 16.01
N ILE A 55 -1.81 -2.04 17.02
CA ILE A 55 -1.38 -1.82 18.41
C ILE A 55 0.15 -1.94 18.58
N ASN A 56 0.80 -2.74 17.72
CA ASN A 56 2.24 -2.97 17.76
C ASN A 56 3.03 -2.03 16.81
N GLY A 57 2.36 -1.06 16.18
CA GLY A 57 2.97 -0.13 15.24
C GLY A 57 2.36 -0.19 13.84
N ILE A 58 3.13 0.23 12.84
CA ILE A 58 2.66 0.38 11.45
C ILE A 58 2.96 -0.89 10.65
N ASP A 59 2.04 -1.29 9.78
CA ASP A 59 2.24 -2.35 8.80
C ASP A 59 2.14 -1.79 7.37
N CYS A 60 2.98 -2.30 6.47
CA CYS A 60 2.98 -1.97 5.04
C CYS A 60 2.92 -3.27 4.25
N SER A 61 1.72 -3.63 3.79
CA SER A 61 1.48 -4.89 3.11
C SER A 61 1.40 -4.71 1.59
N PRO A 62 2.20 -5.44 0.79
CA PRO A 62 2.05 -5.45 -0.66
C PRO A 62 0.82 -6.26 -1.04
N LYS A 63 0.06 -5.75 -2.02
CA LYS A 63 -1.08 -6.41 -2.64
C LYS A 63 -0.89 -6.41 -4.14
N GLY A 64 -1.08 -7.56 -4.77
CA GLY A 64 -0.95 -7.72 -6.20
C GLY A 64 -2.11 -8.53 -6.76
N GLY A 65 -2.43 -8.28 -8.02
CA GLY A 65 -3.47 -8.98 -8.76
C GLY A 65 -3.47 -8.55 -10.22
N GLU A 66 -4.46 -9.02 -10.98
CA GLU A 66 -4.73 -8.47 -12.30
C GLU A 66 -5.02 -6.96 -12.20
N PRO A 67 -4.67 -6.16 -13.22
CA PRO A 67 -5.01 -4.74 -13.24
C PRO A 67 -6.49 -4.50 -12.87
N GLY A 68 -6.71 -3.63 -11.88
CA GLY A 68 -8.05 -3.35 -11.36
C GLY A 68 -8.54 -4.30 -10.27
N PHE A 69 -7.64 -5.06 -9.62
CA PHE A 69 -7.98 -5.92 -8.47
C PHE A 69 -8.51 -5.15 -7.25
N ILE A 70 -8.26 -3.84 -7.15
CA ILE A 70 -8.97 -2.92 -6.26
C ILE A 70 -10.03 -2.22 -7.10
N HIS A 71 -11.29 -2.44 -6.75
CA HIS A 71 -12.43 -1.99 -7.51
C HIS A 71 -12.88 -0.61 -7.05
N VAL A 72 -13.19 0.28 -7.99
CA VAL A 72 -13.86 1.55 -7.68
C VAL A 72 -15.36 1.30 -7.73
N GLU A 73 -16.02 1.30 -6.57
CA GLU A 73 -17.48 1.19 -6.49
C GLU A 73 -18.12 2.51 -6.93
N ASP A 74 -17.63 3.61 -6.36
CA ASP A 74 -18.09 4.97 -6.67
C ASP A 74 -16.96 5.99 -6.42
N ARG A 75 -17.25 7.30 -6.49
CA ARG A 75 -16.24 8.36 -6.31
C ARG A 75 -15.62 8.41 -4.90
N LYS A 76 -16.24 7.79 -3.91
CA LYS A 76 -15.86 7.81 -2.49
C LYS A 76 -15.62 6.41 -1.92
N THR A 77 -15.78 5.35 -2.71
CA THR A 77 -15.71 3.97 -2.22
C THR A 77 -14.81 3.11 -3.10
N LEU A 78 -13.80 2.49 -2.49
CA LEU A 78 -13.02 1.39 -3.05
C LEU A 78 -13.39 0.07 -2.39
N MET A 79 -13.20 -1.02 -3.13
CA MET A 79 -13.37 -2.38 -2.63
C MET A 79 -12.17 -3.25 -2.98
N LEU A 80 -11.58 -3.86 -1.97
CA LEU A 80 -10.51 -4.83 -2.13
C LEU A 80 -10.98 -6.20 -1.61
N PRO A 81 -11.26 -7.16 -2.51
CA PRO A 81 -11.58 -8.53 -2.09
C PRO A 81 -10.33 -9.23 -1.54
N ASP A 82 -10.45 -9.81 -0.34
CA ASP A 82 -9.40 -10.61 0.27
C ASP A 82 -9.46 -12.07 -0.22
N ARG A 83 -8.29 -12.55 -0.65
CA ARG A 83 -8.14 -13.87 -1.26
C ARG A 83 -7.29 -14.79 -0.37
N PRO A 84 -7.44 -16.12 -0.49
CA PRO A 84 -6.62 -17.06 0.27
C PRO A 84 -5.12 -16.80 0.06
N GLY A 85 -4.38 -16.70 1.16
CA GLY A 85 -2.93 -16.52 1.19
C GLY A 85 -2.31 -17.33 2.32
N ASN A 86 -1.23 -16.83 2.91
CA ASN A 86 -0.54 -17.47 4.04
C ASN A 86 -1.26 -17.28 5.40
N ASN A 87 -2.48 -16.72 5.41
CA ASN A 87 -3.26 -16.38 6.61
C ASN A 87 -2.56 -15.44 7.61
N ARG A 88 -1.54 -14.70 7.17
CA ARG A 88 -0.95 -13.61 7.96
C ARG A 88 -1.83 -12.37 7.83
N LEU A 89 -2.70 -12.16 8.81
CA LEU A 89 -3.76 -11.14 8.79
C LEU A 89 -3.37 -9.82 9.46
N ASP A 90 -2.09 -9.47 9.55
CA ASP A 90 -1.64 -8.31 10.34
C ASP A 90 -2.33 -7.01 9.92
N GLY A 91 -2.22 -6.61 8.65
CA GLY A 91 -2.87 -5.40 8.15
C GLY A 91 -4.40 -5.42 8.27
N ILE A 92 -5.06 -6.57 8.09
CA ILE A 92 -6.52 -6.69 8.26
C ILE A 92 -6.91 -6.56 9.74
N ARG A 93 -6.14 -7.17 10.65
CA ARG A 93 -6.37 -7.06 12.10
C ARG A 93 -6.15 -5.64 12.59
N ASN A 94 -5.18 -4.92 12.03
CA ASN A 94 -4.95 -3.51 12.34
C ASN A 94 -6.21 -2.68 12.15
N LEU A 95 -6.97 -2.94 11.08
CA LEU A 95 -8.22 -2.23 10.75
C LEU A 95 -9.34 -2.41 11.78
N LEU A 96 -9.30 -3.48 12.59
CA LEU A 96 -10.24 -3.67 13.70
C LEU A 96 -9.94 -2.72 14.87
N HIS A 97 -8.72 -2.22 14.97
CA HIS A 97 -8.29 -1.30 16.03
C HIS A 97 -8.22 0.15 15.56
N ASN A 98 -7.78 0.38 14.31
CA ASN A 98 -7.71 1.69 13.69
C ASN A 98 -8.13 1.57 12.22
N PRO A 99 -9.24 2.19 11.80
CA PRO A 99 -9.74 2.04 10.43
C PRO A 99 -8.89 2.80 9.39
N ALA A 100 -7.94 3.64 9.81
CA ALA A 100 -7.12 4.44 8.91
C ALA A 100 -6.28 3.54 7.98
N ILE A 101 -6.37 3.82 6.68
CA ILE A 101 -5.63 3.12 5.64
C ILE A 101 -5.03 4.12 4.65
N GLY A 102 -3.79 3.87 4.26
CA GLY A 102 -3.15 4.52 3.12
C GLY A 102 -2.87 3.51 2.02
N ILE A 103 -3.14 3.88 0.77
CA ILE A 103 -2.95 3.02 -0.40
C ILE A 103 -2.05 3.76 -1.38
N LEU A 104 -0.96 3.12 -1.79
CA LEU A 104 -0.10 3.57 -2.88
C LEU A 104 -0.24 2.58 -4.05
N PHE A 105 -0.84 3.02 -5.14
CA PHE A 105 -0.89 2.29 -6.40
C PHE A 105 0.39 2.53 -7.19
N LEU A 106 0.98 1.45 -7.71
CA LEU A 106 2.11 1.48 -8.61
C LEU A 106 1.71 0.87 -9.95
N ILE A 107 1.96 1.60 -11.03
CA ILE A 107 1.54 1.25 -12.39
C ILE A 107 2.80 1.14 -13.24
N PRO A 108 3.11 -0.04 -13.81
CA PRO A 108 4.26 -0.19 -14.69
C PRO A 108 4.23 0.83 -15.84
N ASN A 109 5.40 1.39 -16.17
CA ASN A 109 5.58 2.45 -17.16
C ASN A 109 4.90 3.80 -16.86
N TRP A 110 4.36 3.98 -15.65
CA TRP A 110 3.93 5.28 -15.16
C TRP A 110 4.93 5.78 -14.12
N ALA A 111 5.42 7.01 -14.29
CA ALA A 111 6.53 7.54 -13.50
C ALA A 111 6.07 7.98 -12.10
N GLU A 112 4.79 8.26 -11.91
CA GLU A 112 4.22 8.71 -10.64
C GLU A 112 3.66 7.57 -9.80
N GLY A 113 3.41 7.87 -8.52
CA GLY A 113 2.55 7.04 -7.68
C GLY A 113 1.16 7.66 -7.57
N PHE A 114 0.12 6.83 -7.42
CA PHE A 114 -1.23 7.34 -7.15
C PHE A 114 -1.62 6.94 -5.73
N ARG A 115 -2.01 7.92 -4.90
CA ARG A 115 -2.30 7.69 -3.50
C ARG A 115 -3.76 7.92 -3.19
N VAL A 116 -4.29 7.06 -2.34
CA VAL A 116 -5.61 7.15 -1.74
C VAL A 116 -5.45 6.93 -0.25
N ASN A 117 -5.93 7.86 0.57
CA ASN A 117 -6.05 7.66 2.01
C ASN A 117 -7.54 7.65 2.40
N GLY A 118 -7.86 6.91 3.46
CA GLY A 118 -9.25 6.74 3.85
C GLY A 118 -9.44 5.88 5.09
N ARG A 119 -10.66 5.32 5.20
CA ARG A 119 -11.08 4.45 6.29
C ARG A 119 -11.61 3.13 5.75
N ALA A 120 -11.09 2.00 6.22
CA ALA A 120 -11.53 0.68 5.79
C ALA A 120 -12.39 -0.02 6.83
N LYS A 121 -13.37 -0.78 6.35
CA LYS A 121 -14.15 -1.77 7.10
C LYS A 121 -14.03 -3.13 6.43
N ILE A 122 -14.15 -4.19 7.22
CA ILE A 122 -14.12 -5.57 6.72
C ILE A 122 -15.57 -6.04 6.59
N SER A 123 -16.00 -6.37 5.37
CA SER A 123 -17.30 -6.98 5.11
C SER A 123 -17.15 -8.47 4.82
N VAL A 124 -18.02 -9.29 5.42
CA VAL A 124 -18.17 -10.71 5.11
C VAL A 124 -19.58 -11.02 4.58
N ASP A 125 -20.24 -9.99 4.04
CA ASP A 125 -21.54 -10.14 3.37
C ASP A 125 -21.43 -11.18 2.24
N PRO A 126 -22.18 -12.29 2.29
CA PRO A 126 -22.10 -13.35 1.29
C PRO A 126 -22.34 -12.86 -0.14
N GLU A 127 -23.28 -11.92 -0.35
CA GLU A 127 -23.58 -11.41 -1.69
C GLU A 127 -22.40 -10.61 -2.24
N LEU A 128 -21.77 -9.80 -1.38
CA LEU A 128 -20.60 -9.02 -1.74
C LEU A 128 -19.37 -9.90 -1.99
N CYS A 129 -19.16 -10.93 -1.17
CA CYS A 129 -18.08 -11.89 -1.35
C CYS A 129 -18.24 -12.70 -2.64
N GLU A 130 -19.46 -13.11 -2.97
CA GLU A 130 -19.80 -13.83 -4.22
C GLU A 130 -19.59 -12.92 -5.45
N ARG A 131 -19.91 -11.63 -5.35
CA ARG A 131 -19.68 -10.64 -6.42
C ARG A 131 -18.22 -10.60 -6.89
N PHE A 132 -17.28 -10.90 -5.99
CA PHE A 132 -15.84 -10.97 -6.28
C PHE A 132 -15.30 -12.41 -6.37
N SER A 133 -16.15 -13.37 -6.73
CA SER A 133 -15.75 -14.76 -6.95
C SER A 133 -14.73 -14.88 -8.08
N GLN A 134 -13.67 -15.65 -7.83
CA GLN A 134 -12.62 -15.94 -8.82
C GLN A 134 -12.44 -17.46 -8.92
N ASN A 135 -12.50 -17.99 -10.15
CA ASN A 135 -12.41 -19.43 -10.40
C ASN A 135 -13.40 -20.26 -9.54
N GLY A 136 -14.62 -19.75 -9.35
CA GLY A 136 -15.66 -20.39 -8.55
C GLY A 136 -15.47 -20.31 -7.03
N HIS A 137 -14.54 -19.49 -6.55
CA HIS A 137 -14.29 -19.29 -5.12
C HIS A 137 -14.60 -17.83 -4.73
N PRO A 138 -15.60 -17.60 -3.86
CA PRO A 138 -15.89 -16.28 -3.33
C PRO A 138 -14.71 -15.66 -2.58
N ALA A 139 -14.67 -14.34 -2.49
CA ALA A 139 -13.75 -13.66 -1.60
C ALA A 139 -14.01 -14.08 -0.14
N ARG A 140 -12.97 -14.11 0.70
CA ARG A 140 -13.14 -14.42 2.13
C ARG A 140 -13.78 -13.28 2.91
N SER A 141 -13.42 -12.07 2.52
CA SER A 141 -13.98 -10.82 2.99
C SER A 141 -13.70 -9.75 1.94
N VAL A 142 -14.34 -8.60 2.06
CA VAL A 142 -14.07 -7.44 1.22
C VAL A 142 -13.75 -6.26 2.12
N LEU A 143 -12.59 -5.66 1.91
CA LEU A 143 -12.27 -4.37 2.51
C LEU A 143 -13.05 -3.30 1.75
N VAL A 144 -14.02 -2.68 2.42
CA VAL A 144 -14.77 -1.53 1.93
C VAL A 144 -14.09 -0.28 2.45
N ILE A 145 -13.52 0.51 1.55
CA ILE A 145 -12.66 1.65 1.87
C ILE A 145 -13.38 2.93 1.46
N GLU A 146 -13.73 3.74 2.46
CA GLU A 146 -14.22 5.10 2.29
C GLU A 146 -13.03 6.03 2.04
N VAL A 147 -13.09 6.79 0.94
CA VAL A 147 -12.02 7.68 0.48
C VAL A 147 -12.13 9.04 1.15
N ASP A 148 -11.07 9.45 1.84
CA ASP A 148 -10.93 10.79 2.40
C ASP A 148 -10.17 11.72 1.44
N GLU A 149 -9.10 11.22 0.82
CA GLU A 149 -8.27 12.01 -0.09
C GLU A 149 -7.56 11.16 -1.15
N VAL A 150 -7.29 11.80 -2.28
CA VAL A 150 -6.68 11.22 -3.47
C VAL A 150 -5.71 12.23 -4.07
N PHE A 151 -4.50 11.78 -4.41
CA PHE A 151 -3.49 12.65 -5.03
C PHE A 151 -2.41 11.89 -5.78
N ILE A 152 -1.81 12.57 -6.75
CA ILE A 152 -0.61 12.09 -7.43
C ILE A 152 0.61 12.34 -6.55
N HIS A 153 1.39 11.29 -6.30
CA HIS A 153 2.70 11.37 -5.67
C HIS A 153 3.77 11.64 -6.73
N CYS A 154 4.70 12.55 -6.42
CA CYS A 154 5.79 12.93 -7.31
C CYS A 154 6.57 11.70 -7.80
N GLY A 155 6.81 11.62 -9.12
CA GLY A 155 7.45 10.46 -9.74
C GLY A 155 8.95 10.31 -9.50
N ARG A 156 9.61 11.30 -8.89
CA ARG A 156 11.06 11.28 -8.66
C ARG A 156 11.59 9.99 -8.04
N ALA A 157 10.89 9.41 -7.06
CA ALA A 157 11.34 8.18 -6.42
C ALA A 157 11.39 7.01 -7.41
N ILE A 158 10.35 6.85 -8.23
CA ILE A 158 10.22 5.80 -9.24
C ILE A 158 11.21 6.05 -10.39
N THR A 159 11.31 7.30 -10.87
CA THR A 159 12.24 7.71 -11.93
C THR A 159 13.70 7.52 -11.51
N PHE A 160 14.10 7.96 -10.31
CA PHE A 160 15.49 7.83 -9.84
C PHE A 160 15.89 6.39 -9.55
N ALA A 161 14.95 5.58 -9.04
CA ALA A 161 15.16 4.15 -8.89
C ALA A 161 15.24 3.42 -10.24
N ASP A 162 14.78 4.06 -11.33
CA ASP A 162 14.58 3.42 -12.64
C ASP A 162 13.77 2.13 -12.50
N LEU A 163 12.71 2.21 -11.68
CA LEU A 163 12.00 1.06 -11.11
C LEU A 163 11.45 0.10 -12.17
N TRP A 164 11.10 0.63 -13.34
CA TRP A 164 10.46 -0.11 -14.42
C TRP A 164 11.43 -0.60 -15.50
N ASN A 165 12.73 -0.34 -15.36
CA ASN A 165 13.73 -0.74 -16.34
C ASN A 165 14.16 -2.21 -16.14
N PRO A 166 13.79 -3.13 -17.05
CA PRO A 166 14.14 -4.54 -16.92
C PRO A 166 15.65 -4.80 -16.98
N GLU A 167 16.43 -3.92 -17.60
CA GLU A 167 17.90 -4.05 -17.68
C GLU A 167 18.59 -3.82 -16.33
N LYS A 168 17.91 -3.16 -15.38
CA LYS A 168 18.42 -2.88 -14.04
C LYS A 168 17.87 -3.81 -12.95
N HIS A 169 17.05 -4.78 -13.32
CA HIS A 169 16.59 -5.78 -12.37
C HIS A 169 17.77 -6.58 -11.81
N ALA A 170 17.81 -6.73 -10.48
CA ALA A 170 18.81 -7.56 -9.84
C ALA A 170 18.71 -9.01 -10.37
N GLY A 171 19.86 -9.61 -10.69
CA GLY A 171 19.91 -11.01 -11.09
C GLY A 171 19.46 -11.92 -9.95
N LYS A 172 18.82 -13.04 -10.24
CA LYS A 172 18.34 -13.99 -9.21
C LYS A 172 19.44 -14.43 -8.26
N GLU A 173 20.66 -14.56 -8.77
CA GLU A 173 21.85 -14.96 -7.99
C GLU A 173 22.29 -13.89 -6.96
N SER A 174 21.85 -12.64 -7.12
CA SER A 174 22.25 -11.49 -6.28
C SER A 174 21.29 -11.20 -5.14
N VAL A 175 20.15 -11.91 -5.08
CA VAL A 175 19.14 -11.78 -4.03
C VAL A 175 18.92 -13.13 -3.36
N PRO A 176 18.78 -13.19 -2.02
CA PRO A 176 18.48 -14.45 -1.36
C PRO A 176 17.09 -14.93 -1.76
N THR A 177 16.93 -16.25 -1.85
CA THR A 177 15.62 -16.87 -2.05
C THR A 177 14.74 -16.66 -0.81
N ALA A 178 13.42 -16.68 -1.00
CA ALA A 178 12.48 -16.58 0.11
C ALA A 178 12.69 -17.70 1.16
N LEU A 179 13.09 -18.89 0.73
CA LEU A 179 13.35 -20.02 1.63
C LEU A 179 14.60 -19.81 2.49
N GLU A 180 15.68 -19.23 1.93
CA GLU A 180 16.89 -18.91 2.69
C GLU A 180 16.58 -17.87 3.77
N VAL A 181 15.87 -16.79 3.42
CA VAL A 181 15.44 -15.78 4.37
C VAL A 181 14.55 -16.39 5.46
N PHE A 182 13.58 -17.22 5.06
CA PHE A 182 12.67 -17.87 6.01
C PHE A 182 13.40 -18.79 6.99
N LYS A 183 14.31 -19.64 6.52
CA LYS A 183 15.15 -20.51 7.35
C LYS A 183 16.01 -19.69 8.33
N ALA A 184 16.66 -18.63 7.84
CA ALA A 184 17.47 -17.75 8.68
C ALA A 184 16.64 -17.10 9.79
N HIS A 185 15.44 -16.62 9.48
CA HIS A 185 14.55 -16.03 10.46
C HIS A 185 14.03 -17.04 11.49
N LEU A 186 13.66 -18.26 11.06
CA LEU A 186 13.27 -19.31 12.01
C LEU A 186 14.42 -19.66 12.95
N ALA A 187 15.64 -19.81 12.43
CA ALA A 187 16.82 -20.10 13.23
C ALA A 187 17.10 -19.02 14.29
N ILE A 188 16.98 -17.73 13.92
CA ILE A 188 17.09 -16.60 14.87
C ILE A 188 16.04 -16.68 15.98
N ASN A 189 14.84 -17.16 15.64
CA ASN A 189 13.75 -17.37 16.60
C ASN A 189 13.78 -18.76 17.27
N ASN A 190 14.91 -19.48 17.21
CA ASN A 190 15.10 -20.82 17.77
C ASN A 190 14.06 -21.84 17.27
N GLN A 191 13.64 -21.72 16.00
CA GLN A 191 12.76 -22.66 15.31
C GLN A 191 13.48 -23.30 14.11
N GLN A 192 13.06 -24.51 13.73
CA GLN A 192 13.52 -25.20 12.53
C GLN A 192 12.30 -25.60 11.69
N LEU A 193 12.45 -25.59 10.36
CA LEU A 193 11.47 -26.22 9.49
C LEU A 193 11.49 -27.73 9.75
N SER A 194 10.31 -28.29 10.03
CA SER A 194 10.08 -29.73 10.06
C SER A 194 10.25 -30.37 8.69
#